data_AF-A0A7I8D515-F1
#
_entry.id   AF-A0A7I8D515-F1
#
_cell.length_a   1.000
_cell.length_b   1.000
_cell.length_c   1.000
_cell.angle_alpha   90.00
_cell.angle_beta   90.00
_cell.angle_gamma   90.00
#
_symmetry.space_group_name_H-M   'P 1'
#
loop_
_entity.id
_entity.type
_entity.pdbx_description
1 polymer ?
#
loop_
_entity_poly.entity_id
_entity_poly.type
_entity_poly.pdbx_seq_one_letter_code
_entity_poly.pdbx_strand_id
1 'polypeptide(L)'
;MYESVLPETNIRYTMDCLHVNGEIVLNNVPEEDCYILNLDTKGLPARLNEDKSITVYDPETGEEEFYIKAPFMYDENLEECHNIGVELVETEIGYDVILTLDKEWISSPDRVGSLLLDYEISNSSQSTSNIDDTYVHPGDYAKQHWGEISWKVGVQNGQVYRAFLKIRKLPELPAGYCLEDPNSDQDEHSYLHLTLVNGTTTTINIQEYGIDSDWSPDTITWDKHNNMNYTYYGDSFAFGVERHQIWVHDQPERYYTEKGKYHGLMFKSTDETYQDWNQMYSGNYSGASSRPYIEVHYTVRGKPYLYYSGHMLYGDIKNVSYYIHSSINSANTTAIVNAINSWQYILQNNSVNVNFYRVYSSAGATVSFFDRSYAFENPPGSSESANTQLFIKLATGNTKRVSASESSWDYANIFLNQSYISNRMDHFDTQGTMAHEFGHALGLQHMDYPYALMTQWDNGFRKVYYPQGADIIGVKKLYGYL
;
A
#
# COMPACT_ATOMS: atom_id res chain seq x y z
N MET A 1 -6.24 6.04 12.01
CA MET A 1 -6.38 6.71 13.32
C MET A 1 -5.61 5.88 14.35
N TYR A 2 -4.63 6.48 15.01
CA TYR A 2 -3.87 5.93 16.13
C TYR A 2 -4.47 6.48 17.42
N GLU A 3 -4.85 5.60 18.34
CA GLU A 3 -5.51 6.02 19.58
C GLU A 3 -4.53 6.06 20.76
N SER A 4 -4.69 7.03 21.66
CA SER A 4 -3.95 7.17 22.93
C SER A 4 -2.41 7.24 22.80
N VAL A 5 -1.91 8.01 21.83
CA VAL A 5 -0.46 8.24 21.62
C VAL A 5 0.16 9.04 22.79
N LEU A 6 -0.67 9.88 23.42
CA LEU A 6 -0.52 10.49 24.75
C LEU A 6 -1.87 10.31 25.50
N PRO A 7 -1.95 10.51 26.84
CA PRO A 7 -3.23 10.48 27.54
C PRO A 7 -4.27 11.35 26.81
N GLU A 8 -5.40 10.73 26.48
CA GLU A 8 -6.55 11.41 25.85
C GLU A 8 -6.25 12.04 24.47
N THR A 9 -5.14 11.67 23.81
CA THR A 9 -4.76 12.16 22.48
C THR A 9 -4.74 11.02 21.45
N ASN A 10 -5.44 11.20 20.34
CA ASN A 10 -5.38 10.35 19.15
C ASN A 10 -4.65 11.09 18.01
N ILE A 11 -4.11 10.37 17.04
CA ILE A 11 -3.53 10.95 15.83
C ILE A 11 -4.22 10.34 14.62
N ARG A 12 -4.76 11.17 13.72
CA ARG A 12 -5.26 10.73 12.42
C ARG A 12 -4.27 11.20 11.34
N TYR A 13 -4.11 10.38 10.31
CA TYR A 13 -3.40 10.78 9.10
C TYR A 13 -4.36 10.53 7.95
N THR A 14 -4.50 11.51 7.08
CA THR A 14 -5.32 11.50 5.89
C THR A 14 -4.40 11.90 4.75
N MET A 15 -4.34 11.15 3.66
CA MET A 15 -3.45 11.48 2.55
C MET A 15 -4.28 11.78 1.31
N ASP A 16 -3.88 12.83 0.59
CA ASP A 16 -4.37 13.12 -0.75
C ASP A 16 -3.20 13.30 -1.73
N CYS A 17 -3.52 13.41 -3.02
CA CYS A 17 -2.56 13.44 -4.14
C CYS A 17 -1.45 14.49 -4.05
N LEU A 18 -1.66 15.54 -3.27
CA LEU A 18 -0.66 16.56 -3.04
C LEU A 18 -0.28 16.62 -1.60
N HIS A 19 -1.00 16.00 -0.65
CA HIS A 19 -0.85 16.30 0.77
C HIS A 19 -0.80 15.05 1.68
N VAL A 20 0.12 14.97 2.63
CA VAL A 20 -0.10 14.19 3.85
C VAL A 20 -0.70 15.13 4.88
N ASN A 21 -1.98 14.99 5.14
CA ASN A 21 -2.66 15.68 6.21
C ASN A 21 -2.49 14.87 7.50
N GLY A 22 -1.77 15.40 8.47
CA GLY A 22 -1.69 14.85 9.82
C GLY A 22 -2.60 15.64 10.76
N GLU A 23 -3.45 14.92 11.48
CA GLU A 23 -4.41 15.44 12.45
C GLU A 23 -4.03 14.96 13.87
N ILE A 24 -3.76 15.85 14.82
CA ILE A 24 -3.72 15.49 16.25
C ILE A 24 -5.10 15.73 16.84
N VAL A 25 -5.76 14.68 17.32
CA VAL A 25 -7.11 14.68 17.87
C VAL A 25 -7.07 14.63 19.39
N LEU A 26 -7.52 15.69 20.06
CA LEU A 26 -7.62 15.72 21.52
C LEU A 26 -9.03 15.36 21.98
N ASN A 27 -9.14 14.30 22.80
CA ASN A 27 -10.42 13.84 23.35
C ASN A 27 -10.85 14.64 24.59
N ASN A 28 -9.92 15.36 25.22
CA ASN A 28 -10.10 16.22 26.38
C ASN A 28 -9.02 17.34 26.34
N VAL A 29 -9.18 18.36 27.19
CA VAL A 29 -8.13 19.39 27.36
C VAL A 29 -6.86 18.71 27.90
N PRO A 30 -5.76 18.70 27.13
CA PRO A 30 -4.55 18.02 27.55
C PRO A 30 -3.88 18.77 28.70
N GLU A 31 -3.21 18.04 29.59
CA GLU A 31 -2.39 18.64 30.66
C GLU A 31 -1.17 19.38 30.06
N GLU A 32 -0.63 18.84 28.97
CA GLU A 32 0.49 19.39 28.20
C GLU A 32 -0.01 20.13 26.95
N ASP A 33 0.54 21.32 26.66
CA ASP A 33 0.24 22.14 25.48
C ASP A 33 1.33 22.07 24.41
N CYS A 34 2.28 21.14 24.54
CA CYS A 34 3.43 21.05 23.66
C CYS A 34 3.52 19.66 23.03
N TYR A 35 3.65 19.60 21.71
CA TYR A 35 3.79 18.38 20.92
C TYR A 35 5.07 18.44 20.11
N ILE A 36 5.81 17.33 20.05
CA ILE A 36 7.04 17.24 19.26
C ILE A 36 6.83 16.22 18.15
N LEU A 37 6.97 16.65 16.90
CA LEU A 37 6.94 15.80 15.71
C LEU A 37 8.36 15.63 15.18
N ASN A 38 8.78 14.39 14.96
CA ASN A 38 10.07 14.09 14.36
C ASN A 38 9.96 14.10 12.83
N LEU A 39 10.68 15.02 12.19
CA LEU A 39 10.78 15.17 10.74
C LEU A 39 12.12 14.59 10.26
N ASP A 40 12.10 13.37 9.72
CA ASP A 40 13.27 12.75 9.09
C ASP A 40 13.37 13.21 7.62
N THR A 41 14.29 14.11 7.35
CA THR A 41 14.51 14.71 6.02
C THR A 41 15.50 13.92 5.15
N LYS A 42 15.98 12.77 5.63
CA LYS A 42 17.01 11.95 4.96
C LYS A 42 18.27 12.74 4.56
N GLY A 43 18.60 13.77 5.35
CA GLY A 43 19.79 14.60 5.16
C GLY A 43 19.57 15.89 4.34
N LEU A 44 18.34 16.19 3.92
CA LEU A 44 18.00 17.48 3.31
C LEU A 44 17.80 18.57 4.39
N PRO A 45 18.27 19.81 4.16
CA PRO A 45 18.03 20.92 5.07
C PRO A 45 16.57 21.39 5.03
N ALA A 46 16.08 21.87 6.19
CA ALA A 46 14.76 22.47 6.33
C ALA A 46 14.84 23.87 6.96
N ARG A 47 13.82 24.71 6.72
CA ARG A 47 13.67 26.04 7.32
C ARG A 47 12.24 26.30 7.76
N LEU A 48 12.09 27.00 8.88
CA LEU A 48 10.83 27.57 9.34
C LEU A 48 10.62 28.95 8.68
N ASN A 49 9.49 29.15 8.04
CA ASN A 49 9.13 30.40 7.36
C ASN A 49 8.39 31.36 8.32
N GLU A 50 8.26 32.64 7.93
CA GLU A 50 7.60 33.67 8.76
C GLU A 50 6.12 33.37 9.05
N ASP A 51 5.45 32.66 8.13
CA ASP A 51 4.06 32.22 8.26
C ASP A 51 3.89 30.94 9.09
N LYS A 52 4.97 30.43 9.68
CA LYS A 52 5.06 29.17 10.46
C LYS A 52 4.94 27.88 9.63
N SER A 53 5.01 27.97 8.30
CA SER A 53 5.21 26.78 7.44
C SER A 53 6.67 26.31 7.48
N ILE A 54 6.92 25.06 7.10
CA ILE A 54 8.28 24.48 7.03
C ILE A 54 8.57 24.05 5.58
N THR A 55 9.71 24.49 5.05
CA THR A 55 10.17 24.07 3.72
C THR A 55 11.42 23.20 3.86
N VAL A 56 11.42 22.01 3.26
CA VAL A 56 12.63 21.20 3.00
C VAL A 56 13.06 21.45 1.57
N TYR A 57 14.35 21.70 1.37
CA TYR A 57 14.86 22.15 0.08
C TYR A 57 16.18 21.44 -0.27
N ASP A 58 16.46 21.36 -1.56
CA ASP A 58 17.75 20.91 -2.06
C ASP A 58 18.79 22.04 -1.83
N PRO A 59 19.92 21.79 -1.14
CA PRO A 59 20.92 22.81 -0.84
C PRO A 59 21.74 23.25 -2.06
N GLU A 60 21.83 22.43 -3.11
CA GLU A 60 22.58 22.73 -4.33
C GLU A 60 21.76 23.58 -5.31
N THR A 61 20.47 23.28 -5.46
CA THR A 61 19.59 23.97 -6.43
C THR A 61 18.74 25.06 -5.78
N GLY A 62 18.46 24.95 -4.48
CA GLY A 62 17.50 25.78 -3.76
C GLY A 62 16.04 25.43 -4.06
N GLU A 63 15.78 24.35 -4.80
CA GLU A 63 14.43 23.89 -5.14
C GLU A 63 13.73 23.30 -3.92
N GLU A 64 12.42 23.54 -3.81
CA GLU A 64 11.60 23.03 -2.73
C GLU A 64 11.23 21.57 -3.02
N GLU A 65 11.76 20.67 -2.21
CA GLU A 65 11.49 19.23 -2.30
C GLU A 65 10.19 18.89 -1.57
N PHE A 66 9.91 19.61 -0.48
CA PHE A 66 8.80 19.32 0.40
C PHE A 66 8.37 20.54 1.22
N TYR A 67 7.08 20.64 1.51
CA TYR A 67 6.50 21.78 2.20
C TYR A 67 5.44 21.33 3.21
N ILE A 68 5.50 21.85 4.42
CA ILE A 68 4.54 21.61 5.51
C ILE A 68 3.82 22.93 5.79
N LYS A 69 2.50 22.97 5.63
CA LYS A 69 1.70 24.16 5.95
C LYS A 69 1.77 24.51 7.44
N ALA A 70 1.53 25.79 7.72
CA ALA A 70 1.34 26.26 9.09
C ALA A 70 0.16 25.52 9.74
N PRO A 71 0.33 24.97 10.95
CA PRO A 71 -0.70 24.21 11.62
C PRO A 71 -1.75 25.13 12.24
N PHE A 72 -2.98 24.64 12.32
CA PHE A 72 -4.10 25.30 13.01
C PHE A 72 -4.94 24.24 13.72
N MET A 73 -5.75 24.67 14.68
CA MET A 73 -6.69 23.80 15.39
C MET A 73 -8.13 24.17 15.07
N TYR A 74 -9.06 23.22 15.17
CA TYR A 74 -10.50 23.53 15.09
C TYR A 74 -11.34 22.62 16.00
N ASP A 75 -12.51 23.11 16.41
CA ASP A 75 -13.46 22.37 17.26
C ASP A 75 -14.54 21.61 16.45
N GLU A 76 -15.45 20.91 17.14
CA GLU A 76 -16.55 20.17 16.50
C GLU A 76 -17.52 21.05 15.69
N ASN A 77 -17.52 22.37 15.93
CA ASN A 77 -18.32 23.35 15.20
C ASN A 77 -17.54 23.99 14.04
N LEU A 78 -16.33 23.50 13.75
CA LEU A 78 -15.40 24.01 12.74
C LEU A 78 -14.94 25.45 13.01
N GLU A 79 -14.93 25.90 14.28
CA GLU A 79 -14.29 27.15 14.62
C GLU A 79 -12.77 26.97 14.71
N GLU A 80 -12.01 27.80 14.02
CA GLU A 80 -10.56 27.64 13.87
C GLU A 80 -9.74 28.52 14.84
N CYS A 81 -8.56 28.02 15.22
CA CYS A 81 -7.50 28.71 15.94
C CYS A 81 -6.18 28.57 15.19
N HIS A 82 -5.70 29.68 14.64
CA HIS A 82 -4.41 29.78 13.95
C HIS A 82 -3.25 30.17 14.90
N ASN A 83 -3.53 30.29 16.20
CA ASN A 83 -2.56 30.73 17.20
C ASN A 83 -1.72 29.56 17.73
N ILE A 84 -1.01 28.86 16.84
CA ILE A 84 -0.13 27.74 17.18
C ILE A 84 1.31 28.19 17.16
N GLY A 85 2.04 27.94 18.25
CA GLY A 85 3.50 28.11 18.28
C GLY A 85 4.15 27.01 17.45
N VAL A 86 5.14 27.36 16.61
CA VAL A 86 5.90 26.39 15.83
C VAL A 86 7.37 26.71 16.00
N GLU A 87 8.15 25.72 16.40
CA GLU A 87 9.62 25.79 16.43
C GLU A 87 10.20 24.61 15.64
N LEU A 88 11.37 24.83 15.03
CA LEU A 88 12.09 23.83 14.26
C LEU A 88 13.50 23.69 14.83
N VAL A 89 13.84 22.51 15.34
CA VAL A 89 15.11 22.23 16.01
C VAL A 89 15.86 21.14 15.24
N GLU A 90 17.09 21.40 14.82
CA GLU A 90 17.90 20.40 14.10
C GLU A 90 18.35 19.24 15.01
N THR A 91 18.33 18.02 14.48
CA THR A 91 18.73 16.79 15.16
C THR A 91 19.72 15.97 14.31
N GLU A 92 20.26 14.87 14.83
CA GLU A 92 21.20 14.02 14.08
C GLU A 92 20.60 13.36 12.82
N ILE A 93 19.27 13.22 12.75
CA ILE A 93 18.57 12.51 11.68
C ILE A 93 17.60 13.40 10.87
N GLY A 94 17.50 14.68 11.20
CA GLY A 94 16.53 15.60 10.59
C GLY A 94 16.21 16.76 11.52
N TYR A 95 14.92 16.96 11.83
CA TYR A 95 14.45 18.05 12.69
C TYR A 95 13.34 17.61 13.64
N ASP A 96 13.28 18.21 14.83
CA ASP A 96 12.12 18.20 15.71
C ASP A 96 11.26 19.44 15.41
N VAL A 97 9.98 19.23 15.10
CA VAL A 97 8.96 20.27 14.96
C VAL A 97 8.17 20.34 16.26
N ILE A 98 8.32 21.45 16.99
CA ILE A 98 7.68 21.66 18.28
C ILE A 98 6.45 22.54 18.07
N LEU A 99 5.28 22.01 18.44
CA LEU A 99 3.98 22.67 18.32
C LEU A 99 3.48 23.06 19.70
N THR A 100 3.14 24.34 19.90
CA THR A 100 2.58 24.86 21.16
C THR A 100 1.14 25.31 20.95
N LEU A 101 0.20 24.70 21.68
CA LEU A 101 -1.22 24.95 21.54
C LEU A 101 -1.67 26.20 22.32
N ASP A 102 -2.74 26.85 21.85
CA ASP A 102 -3.37 27.97 22.56
C ASP A 102 -4.27 27.46 23.71
N LYS A 103 -3.72 27.46 24.93
CA LYS A 103 -4.42 27.02 26.15
C LYS A 103 -5.69 27.81 26.44
N GLU A 104 -5.74 29.11 26.16
CA GLU A 104 -6.93 29.93 26.43
C GLU A 104 -8.06 29.55 25.48
N TRP A 105 -7.72 29.31 24.21
CA TRP A 105 -8.68 28.87 23.22
C TRP A 105 -9.21 27.46 23.55
N ILE A 106 -8.34 26.52 23.92
CA ILE A 106 -8.71 25.12 24.24
C ILE A 106 -9.54 25.02 25.52
N SER A 107 -9.29 25.89 26.51
CA SER A 107 -9.97 25.85 27.81
C SER A 107 -11.30 26.61 27.83
N SER A 108 -11.74 27.15 26.70
CA SER A 108 -12.96 27.94 26.62
C SER A 108 -14.21 27.07 26.85
N PRO A 109 -15.16 27.48 27.71
CA PRO A 109 -16.35 26.70 28.04
C PRO A 109 -17.32 26.49 26.86
N ASP A 110 -17.14 27.24 25.77
CA ASP A 110 -17.92 27.09 24.53
C ASP A 110 -17.36 26.01 23.59
N ARG A 111 -16.21 25.41 23.93
CA ARG A 111 -15.53 24.38 23.12
C ARG A 111 -15.92 22.99 23.62
N VAL A 112 -16.81 22.33 22.89
CA VAL A 112 -17.21 20.94 23.14
C VAL A 112 -16.28 20.02 22.35
N GLY A 113 -15.89 18.90 22.98
CA GLY A 113 -14.75 18.09 22.59
C GLY A 113 -14.73 17.59 21.15
N SER A 114 -13.72 18.03 20.40
CA SER A 114 -12.85 17.24 19.51
C SER A 114 -11.95 18.25 18.81
N LEU A 115 -10.72 18.42 19.30
CA LEU A 115 -9.77 19.36 18.72
C LEU A 115 -8.90 18.65 17.70
N LEU A 116 -8.93 19.06 16.43
CA LEU A 116 -8.12 18.52 15.35
C LEU A 116 -7.04 19.54 14.95
N LEU A 117 -5.77 19.21 15.17
CA LEU A 117 -4.61 19.98 14.70
C LEU A 117 -4.21 19.46 13.32
N ASP A 118 -4.52 20.18 12.25
CA ASP A 118 -4.21 19.81 10.86
C ASP A 118 -2.82 20.33 10.46
N TYR A 119 -1.97 19.46 9.90
CA TYR A 119 -0.77 19.84 9.16
C TYR A 119 -0.72 19.12 7.80
N GLU A 120 -0.52 19.91 6.74
CA GLU A 120 -0.59 19.44 5.35
C GLU A 120 0.81 19.41 4.71
N ILE A 121 1.26 18.24 4.26
CA ILE A 121 2.60 17.95 3.71
C ILE A 121 2.53 17.81 2.19
N SER A 122 3.13 18.68 1.37
CA SER A 122 3.00 18.59 -0.09
C SER A 122 4.11 17.94 -0.91
N ASN A 123 3.74 17.01 -1.82
CA ASN A 123 4.64 16.41 -2.84
C ASN A 123 4.45 17.06 -4.22
N SER A 124 5.56 17.43 -4.87
CA SER A 124 5.60 17.85 -6.28
C SER A 124 5.60 16.59 -7.20
N SER A 125 5.04 16.55 -8.41
CA SER A 125 4.82 17.64 -9.34
C SER A 125 3.80 17.27 -10.43
N GLN A 126 2.83 18.18 -10.68
CA GLN A 126 2.17 18.34 -11.98
C GLN A 126 3.11 19.02 -13.00
N SER A 127 4.41 18.70 -12.95
CA SER A 127 5.39 19.30 -13.87
C SER A 127 5.07 18.86 -15.29
N THR A 128 5.20 19.79 -16.24
CA THR A 128 4.99 19.50 -17.66
C THR A 128 5.90 18.36 -18.14
N SER A 129 7.11 18.25 -17.57
CA SER A 129 8.08 17.21 -17.90
C SER A 129 7.68 15.81 -17.43
N ASN A 130 6.70 15.70 -16.51
CA ASN A 130 6.23 14.42 -15.97
C ASN A 130 5.00 13.87 -16.71
N ILE A 131 4.44 14.64 -17.65
CA ILE A 131 3.18 14.30 -18.32
C ILE A 131 3.46 14.07 -19.81
N ASP A 132 3.28 12.84 -20.25
CA ASP A 132 3.18 12.52 -21.67
C ASP A 132 1.72 12.54 -22.08
N ASP A 133 1.32 13.51 -22.90
CA ASP A 133 0.01 13.50 -23.55
C ASP A 133 0.07 13.94 -25.00
N THR A 134 -0.92 13.49 -25.76
CA THR A 134 -1.23 13.97 -27.10
C THR A 134 -2.57 13.39 -27.54
N TYR A 135 -3.08 13.83 -28.68
CA TYR A 135 -4.16 13.17 -29.38
C TYR A 135 -3.80 12.97 -30.85
N VAL A 136 -4.58 12.15 -31.55
CA VAL A 136 -4.40 11.85 -32.97
C VAL A 136 -5.77 11.74 -33.67
N HIS A 137 -5.78 12.08 -34.96
CA HIS A 137 -6.91 11.90 -35.87
C HIS A 137 -6.44 11.42 -37.25
N PRO A 138 -7.34 10.87 -38.11
CA PRO A 138 -6.96 10.45 -39.45
C PRO A 138 -6.21 11.54 -40.23
N GLY A 139 -5.03 11.18 -40.77
CA GLY A 139 -4.16 12.11 -41.50
C GLY A 139 -3.03 12.73 -40.67
N ASP A 140 -3.00 12.52 -39.36
CA ASP A 140 -1.97 13.09 -38.50
C ASP A 140 -0.59 12.48 -38.70
N TYR A 141 0.42 13.33 -38.68
CA TYR A 141 1.83 12.93 -38.61
C TYR A 141 2.39 13.12 -37.19
N ALA A 142 3.53 12.48 -36.91
CA ALA A 142 4.13 12.50 -35.58
C ALA A 142 4.52 13.93 -35.15
N LYS A 143 4.34 14.27 -33.87
CA LYS A 143 4.58 15.62 -33.28
C LYS A 143 3.63 16.72 -33.73
N GLN A 144 2.58 16.41 -34.49
CA GLN A 144 1.68 17.45 -35.03
C GLN A 144 1.04 18.33 -33.94
N HIS A 145 0.74 17.74 -32.77
CA HIS A 145 0.11 18.42 -31.64
C HIS A 145 1.08 18.74 -30.49
N TRP A 146 2.39 18.77 -30.76
CA TRP A 146 3.40 19.09 -29.74
C TRP A 146 3.14 20.47 -29.15
N GLY A 147 3.07 20.54 -27.81
CA GLY A 147 3.06 21.81 -27.07
C GLY A 147 1.69 22.49 -27.04
N GLU A 148 0.66 21.83 -27.58
CA GLU A 148 -0.70 22.26 -27.35
C GLU A 148 -1.04 22.13 -25.85
N ILE A 149 -1.80 23.11 -25.34
CA ILE A 149 -2.19 23.20 -23.92
C ILE A 149 -3.43 22.37 -23.59
N SER A 150 -3.93 21.59 -24.54
CA SER A 150 -5.13 20.77 -24.40
C SER A 150 -5.15 19.68 -25.45
N TRP A 151 -5.81 18.57 -25.17
CA TRP A 151 -6.00 17.48 -26.12
C TRP A 151 -7.48 17.15 -26.30
N LYS A 152 -7.82 16.49 -27.41
CA LYS A 152 -9.21 16.23 -27.82
C LYS A 152 -9.52 14.74 -27.89
N VAL A 153 -10.77 14.40 -27.58
CA VAL A 153 -11.33 13.05 -27.73
C VAL A 153 -12.76 13.13 -28.26
N GLY A 154 -13.13 12.20 -29.14
CA GLY A 154 -14.45 12.11 -29.76
C GLY A 154 -14.48 12.68 -31.17
N VAL A 155 -15.62 13.17 -31.64
CA VAL A 155 -15.83 13.61 -33.01
C VAL A 155 -16.14 15.09 -33.08
N GLN A 156 -15.27 15.86 -33.73
CA GLN A 156 -15.48 17.29 -33.96
C GLN A 156 -15.38 17.58 -35.46
N ASN A 157 -16.41 18.19 -36.03
CA ASN A 157 -16.50 18.55 -37.45
C ASN A 157 -16.27 17.35 -38.39
N GLY A 158 -16.80 16.18 -38.05
CA GLY A 158 -16.66 14.94 -38.85
C GLY A 158 -15.34 14.20 -38.65
N GLN A 159 -14.42 14.75 -37.86
CA GLN A 159 -13.10 14.16 -37.60
C GLN A 159 -13.10 13.43 -36.26
N VAL A 160 -12.57 12.21 -36.23
CA VAL A 160 -12.45 11.38 -35.01
C VAL A 160 -11.10 11.62 -34.34
N TYR A 161 -11.11 11.90 -33.04
CA TYR A 161 -9.96 12.18 -32.20
C TYR A 161 -9.86 11.13 -31.08
N ARG A 162 -8.64 10.65 -30.84
CA ARG A 162 -8.31 9.76 -29.70
C ARG A 162 -7.12 10.31 -28.94
N ALA A 163 -7.21 10.31 -27.62
CA ALA A 163 -6.22 10.90 -26.74
C ALA A 163 -5.39 9.84 -26.02
N PHE A 164 -4.16 10.19 -25.67
CA PHE A 164 -3.19 9.34 -24.98
C PHE A 164 -2.62 10.13 -23.81
N LEU A 165 -2.46 9.47 -22.67
CA LEU A 165 -1.94 10.09 -21.44
C LEU A 165 -1.12 9.09 -20.61
N LYS A 166 0.02 9.54 -20.11
CA LYS A 166 0.88 8.78 -19.18
C LYS A 166 1.61 9.74 -18.23
N ILE A 167 1.57 9.45 -16.93
CA ILE A 167 2.34 10.17 -15.91
C ILE A 167 3.66 9.41 -15.70
N ARG A 168 4.78 9.99 -16.12
CA ARG A 168 6.06 9.28 -16.24
C ARG A 168 6.61 8.76 -14.91
N LYS A 169 6.45 9.54 -13.85
CA LYS A 169 6.91 9.24 -12.48
C LYS A 169 5.73 9.37 -11.53
N LEU A 170 5.29 8.24 -10.98
CA LEU A 170 4.36 8.20 -9.84
C LEU A 170 5.13 8.40 -8.53
N PRO A 171 4.48 8.90 -7.45
CA PRO A 171 5.12 9.09 -6.15
C PRO A 171 5.73 7.80 -5.61
N GLU A 172 6.78 7.88 -4.80
CA GLU A 172 7.30 6.68 -4.13
C GLU A 172 6.31 6.23 -3.06
N LEU A 173 6.05 4.91 -2.98
CA LEU A 173 5.24 4.37 -1.90
C LEU A 173 6.05 4.42 -0.59
N PRO A 174 5.49 4.92 0.52
CA PRO A 174 6.17 4.89 1.80
C PRO A 174 6.53 3.46 2.21
N ALA A 175 7.63 3.29 2.93
CA ALA A 175 8.08 1.98 3.38
C ALA A 175 6.99 1.30 4.23
N GLY A 176 6.58 0.09 3.83
CA GLY A 176 5.53 -0.65 4.55
C GLY A 176 4.10 -0.31 4.11
N TYR A 177 3.91 0.31 2.95
CA TYR A 177 2.62 0.47 2.29
C TYR A 177 2.55 -0.37 1.01
N CYS A 178 1.34 -0.71 0.58
CA CYS A 178 1.09 -1.34 -0.71
C CYS A 178 -0.12 -0.69 -1.39
N LEU A 179 -0.17 -0.79 -2.72
CA LEU A 179 -1.36 -0.38 -3.46
C LEU A 179 -2.58 -1.13 -2.94
N GLU A 180 -3.70 -0.44 -2.92
CA GLU A 180 -4.99 -1.07 -2.68
C GLU A 180 -5.33 -2.00 -3.85
N ASP A 181 -6.03 -3.11 -3.54
CA ASP A 181 -6.38 -4.09 -4.55
C ASP A 181 -7.27 -3.44 -5.61
N PRO A 182 -6.85 -3.41 -6.89
CA PRO A 182 -7.68 -2.82 -7.93
C PRO A 182 -9.02 -3.54 -8.06
N ASN A 183 -9.17 -4.80 -7.65
CA ASN A 183 -10.44 -5.53 -7.72
C ASN A 183 -11.26 -5.47 -6.41
N SER A 184 -10.87 -4.63 -5.45
CA SER A 184 -11.61 -4.43 -4.21
C SER A 184 -12.92 -3.68 -4.47
N ASP A 185 -14.06 -4.18 -3.99
CA ASP A 185 -15.37 -3.48 -4.04
C ASP A 185 -15.46 -2.27 -3.08
N GLN A 186 -14.34 -1.75 -2.58
CA GLN A 186 -14.28 -0.56 -1.72
C GLN A 186 -13.94 0.65 -2.59
N ASP A 187 -14.57 1.81 -2.34
CA ASP A 187 -14.39 3.10 -3.06
C ASP A 187 -12.98 3.73 -2.90
N GLU A 188 -11.96 2.91 -2.61
CA GLU A 188 -10.57 3.30 -2.36
C GLU A 188 -9.72 2.79 -3.56
N HIS A 189 -9.89 3.43 -4.72
CA HIS A 189 -9.12 3.12 -5.92
C HIS A 189 -8.13 4.25 -6.25
N SER A 190 -7.09 3.97 -7.03
CA SER A 190 -6.30 5.05 -7.61
C SER A 190 -7.06 5.71 -8.77
N TYR A 191 -6.96 7.03 -8.89
CA TYR A 191 -7.71 7.81 -9.86
C TYR A 191 -6.84 8.71 -10.73
N LEU A 192 -7.24 8.90 -11.98
CA LEU A 192 -6.77 9.94 -12.87
C LEU A 192 -7.76 11.09 -12.83
N HIS A 193 -7.25 12.30 -12.64
CA HIS A 193 -8.03 13.52 -12.61
C HIS A 193 -7.78 14.34 -13.87
N LEU A 194 -8.86 14.72 -14.54
CA LEU A 194 -8.85 15.53 -15.76
C LEU A 194 -9.75 16.74 -15.61
N THR A 195 -9.36 17.85 -16.21
CA THR A 195 -10.16 19.08 -16.22
C THR A 195 -10.57 19.43 -17.66
N LEU A 196 -11.87 19.63 -17.85
CA LEU A 196 -12.47 20.01 -19.13
C LEU A 196 -12.16 21.48 -19.44
N VAL A 197 -11.72 21.72 -20.67
CA VAL A 197 -11.58 23.06 -21.26
C VAL A 197 -12.87 23.45 -21.96
N ASN A 198 -13.36 22.56 -22.82
CA ASN A 198 -14.52 22.75 -23.65
C ASN A 198 -15.02 21.39 -24.14
N GLY A 199 -16.27 21.31 -24.52
CA GLY A 199 -16.84 20.09 -25.06
C GLY A 199 -18.33 20.22 -25.30
N THR A 200 -18.92 19.10 -25.68
CA THR A 200 -20.37 18.90 -25.77
C THR A 200 -20.91 18.31 -24.46
N THR A 201 -22.23 18.32 -24.27
CA THR A 201 -22.89 17.92 -23.01
C THR A 201 -23.95 16.82 -23.26
N THR A 202 -23.63 15.88 -24.14
CA THR A 202 -24.51 14.77 -24.53
C THR A 202 -24.41 13.60 -23.53
N THR A 203 -25.10 12.49 -23.82
CA THR A 203 -25.04 11.25 -23.03
C THR A 203 -24.03 10.23 -23.57
N ILE A 204 -23.12 10.59 -24.48
CA ILE A 204 -22.08 9.66 -24.93
C ILE A 204 -21.03 9.54 -23.81
N ASN A 205 -20.42 8.37 -23.67
CA ASN A 205 -19.36 8.17 -22.69
C ASN A 205 -18.01 8.13 -23.41
N ILE A 206 -16.96 8.44 -22.67
CA ILE A 206 -15.58 8.18 -23.10
C ILE A 206 -15.15 6.83 -22.54
N GLN A 207 -14.63 6.00 -23.43
CA GLN A 207 -14.03 4.72 -23.13
C GLN A 207 -12.56 4.87 -22.79
N GLU A 208 -12.11 4.07 -21.84
CA GLU A 208 -10.72 4.00 -21.43
C GLU A 208 -10.10 2.65 -21.77
N TYR A 209 -8.85 2.73 -22.18
CA TYR A 209 -8.04 1.60 -22.56
C TYR A 209 -6.65 1.69 -21.94
N GLY A 210 -6.23 0.63 -21.25
CA GLY A 210 -4.83 0.43 -20.87
C GLY A 210 -3.98 0.14 -22.10
N ILE A 211 -2.84 0.80 -22.21
CA ILE A 211 -1.92 0.63 -23.32
C ILE A 211 -0.91 -0.47 -22.98
N ASP A 212 -0.75 -1.46 -23.86
CA ASP A 212 0.12 -2.63 -23.62
C ASP A 212 1.49 -2.54 -24.33
N SER A 213 1.80 -1.39 -24.92
CA SER A 213 3.03 -1.18 -25.70
C SER A 213 3.56 0.24 -25.55
N ASP A 214 4.88 0.39 -25.64
CA ASP A 214 5.52 1.69 -25.57
C ASP A 214 5.02 2.66 -26.64
N TRP A 215 4.80 3.90 -26.21
CA TRP A 215 4.49 5.02 -27.08
C TRP A 215 5.11 6.30 -26.52
N SER A 216 5.17 7.31 -27.37
CA SER A 216 5.60 8.66 -27.00
C SER A 216 4.79 9.68 -27.81
N PRO A 217 4.50 10.87 -27.25
CA PRO A 217 3.91 11.99 -28.00
C PRO A 217 4.69 12.31 -29.29
N ASP A 218 6.00 12.03 -29.28
CA ASP A 218 6.90 12.28 -30.39
C ASP A 218 6.71 11.36 -31.59
N THR A 219 6.09 10.20 -31.40
CA THR A 219 6.11 9.14 -32.40
C THR A 219 4.74 8.56 -32.72
N ILE A 220 3.75 8.71 -31.85
CA ILE A 220 2.40 8.20 -32.07
C ILE A 220 1.72 8.94 -33.24
N THR A 221 0.91 8.21 -34.02
CA THR A 221 0.15 8.70 -35.19
C THR A 221 -1.14 7.91 -35.30
N TRP A 222 -2.08 8.35 -36.15
CA TRP A 222 -3.31 7.60 -36.44
C TRP A 222 -3.04 6.13 -36.83
N ASP A 223 -2.13 5.93 -37.78
CA ASP A 223 -1.85 4.58 -38.28
C ASP A 223 -1.11 3.71 -37.26
N LYS A 224 -0.22 4.31 -36.44
CA LYS A 224 0.50 3.56 -35.41
C LYS A 224 -0.43 3.08 -34.30
N HIS A 225 -1.32 3.94 -33.81
CA HIS A 225 -2.20 3.54 -32.73
C HIS A 225 -3.16 2.43 -33.17
N ASN A 226 -3.55 2.36 -34.45
CA ASN A 226 -4.40 1.28 -34.97
C ASN A 226 -3.73 -0.10 -34.95
N ASN A 227 -2.40 -0.14 -34.81
CA ASN A 227 -1.61 -1.37 -34.76
C ASN A 227 -1.08 -1.72 -33.36
N MET A 228 -1.55 -1.02 -32.32
CA MET A 228 -1.18 -1.27 -30.93
C MET A 228 -2.17 -2.20 -30.23
N ASN A 229 -1.71 -2.86 -29.17
CA ASN A 229 -2.54 -3.65 -28.28
C ASN A 229 -3.05 -2.79 -27.13
N TYR A 230 -4.31 -3.03 -26.76
CA TYR A 230 -5.00 -2.32 -25.70
C TYR A 230 -5.84 -3.29 -24.86
N THR A 231 -5.91 -3.01 -23.57
CA THR A 231 -6.84 -3.64 -22.64
C THR A 231 -8.02 -2.71 -22.41
N TYR A 232 -9.25 -3.16 -22.68
CA TYR A 232 -10.45 -2.37 -22.41
C TYR A 232 -10.77 -2.36 -20.92
N TYR A 233 -10.95 -1.17 -20.34
CA TYR A 233 -11.23 -1.00 -18.92
C TYR A 233 -12.71 -0.67 -18.64
N GLY A 234 -13.33 0.19 -19.45
CA GLY A 234 -14.73 0.53 -19.27
C GLY A 234 -15.12 1.86 -19.90
N ASP A 235 -16.33 2.30 -19.55
CA ASP A 235 -16.86 3.63 -19.84
C ASP A 235 -16.55 4.52 -18.63
N SER A 236 -15.62 5.46 -18.80
CA SER A 236 -14.95 6.12 -17.67
C SER A 236 -15.60 7.43 -17.23
N PHE A 237 -16.31 8.14 -18.12
CA PHE A 237 -17.04 9.37 -17.79
C PHE A 237 -17.97 9.84 -18.90
N ALA A 238 -18.96 10.67 -18.55
CA ALA A 238 -19.90 11.32 -19.47
C ALA A 238 -19.39 12.69 -19.96
N PHE A 239 -19.79 13.10 -21.18
CA PHE A 239 -19.47 14.43 -21.73
C PHE A 239 -20.03 15.59 -20.88
N GLY A 240 -19.31 16.73 -20.82
CA GLY A 240 -19.80 17.97 -20.22
C GLY A 240 -19.60 18.19 -18.70
N VAL A 241 -18.84 17.32 -18.01
CA VAL A 241 -18.46 17.54 -16.61
C VAL A 241 -17.14 18.31 -16.54
N GLU A 242 -17.06 19.35 -15.70
CA GLU A 242 -15.88 20.22 -15.61
C GLU A 242 -14.62 19.50 -15.10
N ARG A 243 -14.79 18.54 -14.18
CA ARG A 243 -13.72 17.72 -13.62
C ARG A 243 -14.12 16.25 -13.65
N HIS A 244 -13.22 15.41 -14.15
CA HIS A 244 -13.41 13.97 -14.20
C HIS A 244 -12.43 13.30 -13.26
N GLN A 245 -12.94 12.33 -12.50
CA GLN A 245 -12.18 11.39 -11.70
C GLN A 245 -12.39 10.00 -12.33
N ILE A 246 -11.32 9.37 -12.76
CA ILE A 246 -11.34 8.16 -13.58
C ILE A 246 -10.55 7.08 -12.87
N TRP A 247 -11.14 5.92 -12.61
CA TRP A 247 -10.41 4.81 -12.00
C TRP A 247 -9.34 4.29 -12.97
N VAL A 248 -8.07 4.22 -12.54
CA VAL A 248 -6.94 3.83 -13.40
C VAL A 248 -6.63 2.32 -13.38
N HIS A 249 -7.53 1.51 -12.84
CA HIS A 249 -7.43 0.04 -12.82
C HIS A 249 -6.07 -0.47 -12.33
N ASP A 250 -5.39 -1.32 -13.10
CA ASP A 250 -4.10 -1.94 -12.78
C ASP A 250 -2.89 -1.08 -13.18
N GLN A 251 -3.07 0.15 -13.69
CA GLN A 251 -1.95 0.99 -14.12
C GLN A 251 -0.93 1.31 -13.01
N PRO A 252 -1.33 1.66 -11.77
CA PRO A 252 -0.38 1.83 -10.67
C PRO A 252 0.37 0.53 -10.36
N GLU A 253 -0.31 -0.62 -10.37
CA GLU A 253 0.33 -1.92 -10.14
C GLU A 253 1.41 -2.19 -11.19
N ARG A 254 1.08 -1.97 -12.48
CA ARG A 254 2.06 -2.08 -13.57
C ARG A 254 3.28 -1.17 -13.37
N TYR A 255 3.11 0.01 -12.78
CA TYR A 255 4.22 0.93 -12.50
C TYR A 255 5.13 0.42 -11.37
N TYR A 256 4.54 0.05 -10.23
CA TYR A 256 5.30 -0.29 -9.03
C TYR A 256 5.83 -1.72 -9.01
N THR A 257 5.17 -2.68 -9.66
CA THR A 257 5.50 -4.12 -9.55
C THR A 257 5.99 -4.72 -10.88
N GLU A 258 5.51 -4.22 -12.02
CA GLU A 258 5.80 -4.80 -13.34
C GLU A 258 6.73 -3.93 -14.20
N LYS A 259 8.02 -3.96 -13.92
CA LYS A 259 9.02 -3.13 -14.61
C LYS A 259 8.87 -3.18 -16.14
N GLY A 260 8.55 -2.03 -16.73
CA GLY A 260 8.43 -1.85 -18.18
C GLY A 260 7.06 -2.22 -18.77
N LYS A 261 6.03 -2.39 -17.94
CA LYS A 261 4.64 -2.64 -18.39
C LYS A 261 3.70 -1.44 -18.25
N TYR A 262 4.16 -0.39 -17.58
CA TYR A 262 3.41 0.85 -17.43
C TYR A 262 3.54 1.73 -18.66
N HIS A 263 2.45 1.83 -19.44
CA HIS A 263 2.41 2.64 -20.64
C HIS A 263 1.25 3.66 -20.66
N GLY A 264 0.42 3.74 -19.62
CA GLY A 264 -0.65 4.74 -19.53
C GLY A 264 -1.92 4.37 -20.29
N LEU A 265 -2.73 5.38 -20.63
CA LEU A 265 -4.12 5.23 -21.04
C LEU A 265 -4.39 5.85 -22.41
N MET A 266 -5.35 5.26 -23.13
CA MET A 266 -5.95 5.81 -24.35
C MET A 266 -7.45 6.03 -24.14
N PHE A 267 -7.94 7.16 -24.66
CA PHE A 267 -9.34 7.56 -24.58
C PHE A 267 -9.97 7.68 -25.97
N LYS A 268 -11.20 7.17 -26.12
CA LYS A 268 -12.03 7.35 -27.32
C LYS A 268 -13.52 7.40 -26.95
N SER A 269 -14.40 7.94 -27.80
CA SER A 269 -15.84 7.90 -27.55
C SER A 269 -16.43 6.49 -27.69
N THR A 270 -17.49 6.18 -26.95
CA THR A 270 -18.28 4.94 -27.13
C THR A 270 -18.94 4.87 -28.50
N ASP A 271 -19.30 6.01 -29.08
CA ASP A 271 -19.84 6.13 -30.43
C ASP A 271 -19.15 7.26 -31.21
N GLU A 272 -18.31 6.89 -32.18
CA GLU A 272 -17.56 7.80 -33.05
C GLU A 272 -18.34 8.19 -34.33
N THR A 273 -19.67 8.02 -34.36
CA THR A 273 -20.54 8.43 -35.49
C THR A 273 -21.30 9.74 -35.25
N TYR A 274 -21.44 10.16 -33.98
CA TYR A 274 -22.11 11.41 -33.59
C TYR A 274 -21.11 12.56 -33.42
N GLN A 275 -21.53 13.80 -33.73
CA GLN A 275 -20.71 15.00 -33.54
C GLN A 275 -20.61 15.39 -32.06
N ASP A 276 -19.68 14.77 -31.36
CA ASP A 276 -19.59 14.80 -29.90
C ASP A 276 -18.16 14.67 -29.42
N TRP A 277 -17.65 15.65 -28.68
CA TRP A 277 -16.24 15.74 -28.34
C TRP A 277 -16.00 16.47 -27.02
N ASN A 278 -14.87 16.14 -26.41
CA ASN A 278 -14.36 16.79 -25.22
C ASN A 278 -12.92 17.23 -25.47
N GLN A 279 -12.54 18.33 -24.84
CA GLN A 279 -11.18 18.84 -24.81
C GLN A 279 -10.76 19.05 -23.38
N MET A 280 -9.66 18.41 -23.01
CA MET A 280 -9.11 18.42 -21.66
C MET A 280 -7.79 19.19 -21.65
N TYR A 281 -7.44 19.79 -20.52
CA TYR A 281 -6.15 20.43 -20.37
C TYR A 281 -5.01 19.40 -20.52
N SER A 282 -3.94 19.81 -21.20
CA SER A 282 -2.70 19.04 -21.35
C SER A 282 -1.76 19.36 -20.19
N GLY A 283 -0.78 18.49 -19.96
CA GLY A 283 0.39 18.77 -19.15
C GLY A 283 1.14 20.04 -19.56
N ASN A 284 1.02 20.51 -20.81
CA ASN A 284 1.62 21.77 -21.27
C ASN A 284 0.86 23.03 -20.80
N TYR A 285 -0.34 22.92 -20.23
CA TYR A 285 -1.10 24.08 -19.77
C TYR A 285 -0.36 24.81 -18.65
N SER A 286 -0.32 26.14 -18.65
CA SER A 286 0.47 26.89 -17.66
C SER A 286 -0.05 26.81 -16.22
N GLY A 287 -1.36 26.60 -16.02
CA GLY A 287 -1.96 26.49 -14.69
C GLY A 287 -1.86 25.07 -14.15
N ALA A 288 -0.95 24.83 -13.20
CA ALA A 288 -0.69 23.51 -12.63
C ALA A 288 -1.99 22.82 -12.19
N SER A 289 -2.84 23.51 -11.41
CA SER A 289 -4.09 22.98 -10.83
C SER A 289 -5.11 22.40 -11.82
N SER A 290 -4.96 22.65 -13.13
CA SER A 290 -5.85 22.11 -14.17
C SER A 290 -5.18 21.05 -15.04
N ARG A 291 -3.88 20.77 -14.85
CA ARG A 291 -3.17 19.72 -15.57
C ARG A 291 -3.65 18.33 -15.13
N PRO A 292 -3.56 17.32 -16.01
CA PRO A 292 -3.81 15.93 -15.63
C PRO A 292 -2.91 15.49 -14.48
N TYR A 293 -3.45 14.73 -13.53
CA TYR A 293 -2.66 14.09 -12.48
C TYR A 293 -3.28 12.75 -12.05
N ILE A 294 -2.44 11.86 -11.51
CA ILE A 294 -2.89 10.60 -10.91
C ILE A 294 -2.80 10.74 -9.39
N GLU A 295 -3.89 10.41 -8.73
CA GLU A 295 -4.00 10.15 -7.30
C GLU A 295 -3.77 8.66 -7.06
N VAL A 296 -2.67 8.32 -6.38
CA VAL A 296 -2.35 6.93 -6.04
C VAL A 296 -2.87 6.64 -4.65
N HIS A 297 -3.84 5.74 -4.56
CA HIS A 297 -4.32 5.23 -3.28
C HIS A 297 -3.50 4.01 -2.87
N TYR A 298 -3.06 4.03 -1.62
CA TYR A 298 -2.24 2.99 -1.04
C TYR A 298 -2.58 2.86 0.44
N THR A 299 -2.62 1.62 0.90
CA THR A 299 -2.95 1.31 2.29
C THR A 299 -1.71 0.92 3.05
N VAL A 300 -1.74 1.14 4.38
CA VAL A 300 -0.75 0.53 5.27
C VAL A 300 -0.77 -0.96 4.96
N ARG A 301 0.40 -1.54 4.69
CA ARG A 301 0.51 -2.94 4.31
C ARG A 301 -0.17 -3.76 5.43
N GLY A 302 -1.36 -4.27 5.14
CA GLY A 302 -2.21 -4.91 6.13
C GLY A 302 -3.53 -4.19 6.36
N LYS A 303 -4.60 -4.77 5.78
CA LYS A 303 -5.81 -5.03 6.57
C LYS A 303 -5.35 -5.49 7.97
N PRO A 304 -5.97 -5.01 9.07
CA PRO A 304 -5.52 -5.32 10.42
C PRO A 304 -5.27 -6.82 10.52
N TYR A 305 -3.99 -7.16 10.73
CA TYR A 305 -3.58 -8.54 10.78
C TYR A 305 -4.41 -9.24 11.87
N LEU A 306 -5.12 -10.31 11.51
CA LEU A 306 -5.75 -11.18 12.49
C LEU A 306 -4.61 -11.99 13.13
N TYR A 307 -4.27 -11.68 14.37
CA TYR A 307 -3.45 -12.55 15.21
C TYR A 307 -4.35 -13.07 16.31
N TYR A 308 -4.05 -14.25 16.83
CA TYR A 308 -4.90 -14.93 17.79
C TYR A 308 -4.95 -14.21 19.15
N SER A 309 -5.76 -13.17 19.29
CA SER A 309 -5.97 -12.43 20.56
C SER A 309 -4.70 -11.93 21.25
N GLY A 310 -3.59 -11.76 20.52
CA GLY A 310 -2.27 -11.37 21.06
C GLY A 310 -1.39 -12.52 21.55
N HIS A 311 -1.83 -13.77 21.41
CA HIS A 311 -1.06 -14.93 21.81
C HIS A 311 0.01 -15.29 20.77
N MET A 312 1.16 -15.76 21.26
CA MET A 312 2.36 -15.97 20.46
C MET A 312 3.22 -17.13 20.99
N LEU A 313 4.30 -17.43 20.27
CA LEU A 313 5.36 -18.31 20.77
C LEU A 313 6.10 -17.64 21.93
N TYR A 314 6.25 -18.35 23.05
CA TYR A 314 7.01 -17.87 24.21
C TYR A 314 8.50 -17.74 23.89
N GLY A 315 9.12 -16.68 24.41
CA GLY A 315 10.57 -16.49 24.35
C GLY A 315 11.09 -15.70 23.16
N ASP A 316 10.21 -15.00 22.43
CA ASP A 316 10.51 -14.27 21.19
C ASP A 316 10.89 -15.16 20.00
N ILE A 317 11.17 -14.53 18.84
CA ILE A 317 11.55 -15.21 17.58
C ILE A 317 13.03 -15.02 17.22
N LYS A 318 13.85 -14.45 18.12
CA LYS A 318 15.27 -14.24 17.87
C LYS A 318 16.01 -15.54 17.70
N ASN A 319 15.56 -16.63 18.35
CA ASN A 319 16.18 -17.95 18.23
C ASN A 319 15.12 -19.05 18.19
N VAL A 320 14.65 -19.40 16.99
CA VAL A 320 13.68 -20.49 16.80
C VAL A 320 14.41 -21.70 16.22
N SER A 321 14.50 -22.77 17.02
CA SER A 321 15.04 -24.03 16.55
C SER A 321 13.96 -24.85 15.85
N TYR A 322 14.30 -25.46 14.71
CA TYR A 322 13.37 -26.37 14.02
C TYR A 322 13.95 -27.77 13.80
N TYR A 323 13.12 -28.78 13.96
CA TYR A 323 13.46 -30.18 13.75
C TYR A 323 12.60 -30.78 12.62
N ILE A 324 13.21 -31.57 11.75
CA ILE A 324 12.51 -32.33 10.70
C ILE A 324 12.68 -33.81 11.02
N HIS A 325 11.57 -34.47 11.36
CA HIS A 325 11.58 -35.89 11.71
C HIS A 325 11.90 -36.77 10.49
N SER A 326 12.53 -37.92 10.73
CA SER A 326 12.92 -38.88 9.68
C SER A 326 11.74 -39.52 8.93
N SER A 327 10.51 -39.27 9.37
CA SER A 327 9.30 -39.70 8.64
C SER A 327 8.95 -38.78 7.47
N ILE A 328 9.55 -37.60 7.38
CA ILE A 328 9.38 -36.68 6.25
C ILE A 328 10.28 -37.09 5.09
N ASN A 329 9.71 -37.18 3.88
CA ASN A 329 10.46 -37.51 2.67
C ASN A 329 11.42 -36.38 2.26
N SER A 330 12.36 -36.68 1.36
CA SER A 330 13.41 -35.75 0.94
C SER A 330 12.89 -34.50 0.22
N ALA A 331 11.84 -34.63 -0.59
CA ALA A 331 11.23 -33.52 -1.31
C ALA A 331 10.60 -32.51 -0.33
N ASN A 332 9.79 -33.00 0.62
CA ASN A 332 9.18 -32.18 1.66
C ASN A 332 10.23 -31.61 2.62
N THR A 333 11.30 -32.35 2.92
CA THR A 333 12.45 -31.83 3.69
C THR A 333 13.05 -30.61 3.01
N THR A 334 13.21 -30.65 1.69
CA THR A 334 13.75 -29.52 0.92
C THR A 334 12.79 -28.33 0.93
N ALA A 335 11.48 -28.58 0.74
CA ALA A 335 10.45 -27.54 0.79
C ALA A 335 10.38 -26.84 2.16
N ILE A 336 10.48 -27.59 3.26
CA ILE A 336 10.51 -27.04 4.63
C ILE A 336 11.73 -26.12 4.80
N VAL A 337 12.92 -26.57 4.38
CA VAL A 337 14.14 -25.77 4.49
C VAL A 337 14.02 -24.47 3.69
N ASN A 338 13.51 -24.54 2.46
CA ASN A 338 13.31 -23.34 1.64
C ASN A 338 12.28 -22.38 2.24
N ALA A 339 11.18 -22.91 2.78
CA ALA A 339 10.15 -22.13 3.46
C ALA A 339 10.68 -21.38 4.70
N ILE A 340 11.47 -22.04 5.54
CA ILE A 340 12.05 -21.40 6.74
C ILE A 340 13.12 -20.40 6.34
N ASN A 341 13.94 -20.70 5.32
CA ASN A 341 14.93 -19.77 4.80
C ASN A 341 14.29 -18.50 4.22
N SER A 342 13.13 -18.61 3.55
CA SER A 342 12.43 -17.44 3.02
C SER A 342 11.90 -16.55 4.15
N TRP A 343 11.31 -17.15 5.19
CA TRP A 343 10.95 -16.44 6.42
C TRP A 343 12.14 -15.71 7.04
N GLN A 344 13.26 -16.39 7.26
CA GLN A 344 14.45 -15.79 7.85
C GLN A 344 14.97 -14.61 7.02
N TYR A 345 15.19 -14.82 5.72
CA TYR A 345 15.74 -13.80 4.82
C TYR A 345 14.85 -12.55 4.76
N ILE A 346 13.54 -12.75 4.63
CA ILE A 346 12.58 -11.64 4.47
C ILE A 346 12.45 -10.86 5.78
N LEU A 347 12.35 -11.53 6.93
CA LEU A 347 12.25 -10.87 8.23
C LEU A 347 13.52 -10.07 8.55
N GLN A 348 14.71 -10.64 8.33
CA GLN A 348 15.99 -9.95 8.54
C GLN A 348 16.11 -8.69 7.66
N ASN A 349 15.74 -8.77 6.38
CA ASN A 349 15.73 -7.63 5.46
C ASN A 349 14.67 -6.57 5.80
N ASN A 350 13.72 -6.88 6.70
CA ASN A 350 12.71 -5.96 7.19
C ASN A 350 12.97 -5.53 8.64
N SER A 351 14.24 -5.55 9.09
CA SER A 351 14.68 -5.14 10.43
C SER A 351 14.05 -5.94 11.58
N VAL A 352 13.67 -7.19 11.34
CA VAL A 352 13.24 -8.12 12.38
C VAL A 352 14.41 -9.03 12.74
N ASN A 353 14.85 -8.99 13.99
CA ASN A 353 15.95 -9.81 14.45
C ASN A 353 15.47 -11.26 14.68
N VAL A 354 15.79 -12.14 13.74
CA VAL A 354 15.45 -13.58 13.78
C VAL A 354 16.66 -14.45 13.44
N ASN A 355 16.72 -15.62 14.05
CA ASN A 355 17.63 -16.70 13.71
C ASN A 355 16.87 -18.03 13.77
N PHE A 356 16.58 -18.60 12.61
CA PHE A 356 15.91 -19.87 12.43
C PHE A 356 16.93 -20.93 12.05
N TYR A 357 17.12 -21.92 12.90
CA TYR A 357 18.20 -22.89 12.73
C TYR A 357 17.73 -24.32 12.96
N ARG A 358 18.26 -25.23 12.14
CA ARG A 358 17.91 -26.64 12.20
C ARG A 358 18.61 -27.32 13.37
N VAL A 359 17.87 -28.13 14.11
CA VAL A 359 18.39 -29.10 15.08
C VAL A 359 18.09 -30.53 14.61
N TYR A 360 18.81 -31.50 15.15
CA TYR A 360 18.73 -32.91 14.75
C TYR A 360 18.15 -33.83 15.84
N SER A 361 17.55 -33.22 16.87
CA SER A 361 16.76 -33.89 17.90
C SER A 361 15.47 -33.11 18.10
N SER A 362 14.35 -33.81 18.26
CA SER A 362 13.08 -33.19 18.65
C SER A 362 13.08 -32.69 20.09
N ALA A 363 13.99 -33.20 20.94
CA ALA A 363 14.08 -32.82 22.34
C ALA A 363 14.50 -31.35 22.45
N GLY A 364 13.56 -30.49 22.85
CA GLY A 364 13.79 -29.06 23.03
C GLY A 364 13.70 -28.22 21.75
N ALA A 365 13.32 -28.82 20.60
CA ALA A 365 13.04 -28.06 19.39
C ALA A 365 11.80 -27.17 19.56
N THR A 366 11.85 -25.97 19.02
CA THR A 366 10.76 -24.98 19.12
C THR A 366 9.65 -25.28 18.13
N VAL A 367 10.00 -25.69 16.91
CA VAL A 367 9.06 -26.13 15.87
C VAL A 367 9.50 -27.49 15.33
N SER A 368 8.61 -28.48 15.26
CA SER A 368 8.96 -29.81 14.75
C SER A 368 8.01 -30.28 13.66
N PHE A 369 8.57 -30.84 12.58
CA PHE A 369 7.80 -31.36 11.44
C PHE A 369 7.75 -32.89 11.47
N PHE A 370 6.55 -33.44 11.33
CA PHE A 370 6.29 -34.88 11.33
C PHE A 370 5.33 -35.29 10.22
N ASP A 371 5.37 -36.55 9.82
CA ASP A 371 4.29 -37.15 9.02
C ASP A 371 2.99 -37.20 9.84
N ARG A 372 1.84 -37.06 9.17
CA ARG A 372 0.50 -37.14 9.79
C ARG A 372 0.29 -38.36 10.69
N SER A 373 0.96 -39.48 10.41
CA SER A 373 0.85 -40.72 11.22
C SER A 373 1.39 -40.57 12.65
N TYR A 374 2.17 -39.53 12.94
CA TYR A 374 2.72 -39.26 14.27
C TYR A 374 1.83 -38.33 15.11
N ALA A 375 0.77 -37.75 14.55
CA ALA A 375 -0.18 -36.97 15.33
C ALA A 375 -1.02 -37.91 16.21
N PHE A 376 -0.88 -37.73 17.52
CA PHE A 376 -1.58 -38.54 18.53
C PHE A 376 -3.09 -38.21 18.59
N GLU A 377 -3.44 -36.96 18.29
CA GLU A 377 -4.81 -36.46 18.25
C GLU A 377 -4.99 -35.52 17.06
N ASN A 378 -6.15 -35.59 16.41
CA ASN A 378 -6.53 -34.72 15.30
C ASN A 378 -5.43 -34.60 14.22
N PRO A 379 -4.95 -35.72 13.64
CA PRO A 379 -4.08 -35.66 12.48
C PRO A 379 -4.80 -34.94 11.33
N PRO A 380 -4.06 -34.34 10.38
CA PRO A 380 -4.68 -33.71 9.21
C PRO A 380 -5.66 -34.67 8.53
N GLY A 381 -6.85 -34.18 8.16
CA GLY A 381 -7.86 -34.95 7.41
C GLY A 381 -7.31 -35.53 6.11
N SER A 382 -8.05 -36.44 5.45
CA SER A 382 -7.62 -36.96 4.15
C SER A 382 -7.55 -35.89 3.06
N SER A 383 -8.29 -34.78 3.23
CA SER A 383 -8.35 -33.61 2.35
C SER A 383 -7.45 -32.45 2.79
N GLU A 384 -6.79 -32.55 3.96
CA GLU A 384 -5.93 -31.49 4.49
C GLU A 384 -4.48 -31.79 4.15
N SER A 385 -3.74 -30.78 3.69
CA SER A 385 -2.34 -30.91 3.29
C SER A 385 -1.39 -30.94 4.49
N ALA A 386 -1.68 -30.15 5.51
CA ALA A 386 -0.92 -30.07 6.74
C ALA A 386 -1.80 -29.50 7.87
N ASN A 387 -1.31 -29.63 9.11
CA ASN A 387 -1.90 -28.91 10.23
C ASN A 387 -0.83 -28.57 11.28
N THR A 388 -0.98 -27.41 11.92
CA THR A 388 -0.14 -26.97 13.04
C THR A 388 -0.83 -27.23 14.38
N GLN A 389 -0.09 -27.73 15.37
CA GLN A 389 -0.55 -27.96 16.74
C GLN A 389 0.39 -27.29 17.75
N LEU A 390 -0.17 -26.62 18.75
CA LEU A 390 0.56 -25.75 19.67
C LEU A 390 0.51 -26.32 21.09
N PHE A 391 1.62 -26.19 21.82
CA PHE A 391 1.79 -26.86 23.12
C PHE A 391 2.45 -25.97 24.16
N ILE A 392 1.99 -26.08 25.42
CA ILE A 392 2.67 -25.56 26.60
C ILE A 392 3.31 -26.70 27.41
N LYS A 393 4.43 -26.40 28.07
CA LYS A 393 5.10 -27.25 29.05
C LYS A 393 4.57 -26.91 30.44
N LEU A 394 3.99 -27.89 31.11
CA LEU A 394 3.50 -27.75 32.47
C LEU A 394 4.66 -27.90 33.46
N ALA A 395 4.57 -27.26 34.63
CA ALA A 395 5.56 -27.40 35.71
C ALA A 395 5.78 -28.85 36.17
N THR A 396 4.83 -29.74 35.89
CA THR A 396 4.91 -31.19 36.17
C THR A 396 5.81 -31.96 35.19
N GLY A 397 6.33 -31.31 34.14
CA GLY A 397 7.09 -31.93 33.05
C GLY A 397 6.22 -32.51 31.93
N ASN A 398 4.90 -32.51 32.09
CA ASN A 398 3.95 -32.91 31.05
C ASN A 398 3.70 -31.78 30.05
N THR A 399 3.20 -32.12 28.86
CA THR A 399 2.81 -31.14 27.85
C THR A 399 1.30 -31.10 27.66
N LYS A 400 0.77 -29.94 27.29
CA LYS A 400 -0.66 -29.72 27.04
C LYS A 400 -0.83 -29.01 25.70
N ARG A 401 -1.72 -29.53 24.84
CA ARG A 401 -2.13 -28.83 23.62
C ARG A 401 -3.00 -27.62 23.96
N VAL A 402 -2.78 -26.51 23.26
CA VAL A 402 -3.53 -25.26 23.43
C VAL A 402 -4.06 -24.76 22.09
N SER A 403 -5.14 -23.98 22.13
CA SER A 403 -5.59 -23.19 20.98
C SER A 403 -4.82 -21.87 20.94
N ALA A 404 -4.42 -21.44 19.76
CA ALA A 404 -3.78 -20.15 19.58
C ALA A 404 -4.67 -19.00 20.06
N SER A 405 -6.01 -19.12 19.93
CA SER A 405 -6.98 -18.10 20.38
C SER A 405 -7.10 -17.98 21.90
N GLU A 406 -6.52 -18.90 22.66
CA GLU A 406 -6.72 -19.02 24.11
C GLU A 406 -5.43 -18.85 24.92
N SER A 407 -4.26 -19.14 24.34
CA SER A 407 -2.99 -19.10 25.05
C SER A 407 -1.81 -19.02 24.10
N SER A 408 -0.75 -18.36 24.57
CA SER A 408 0.61 -18.51 24.03
C SER A 408 1.15 -19.93 24.26
N TRP A 409 2.16 -20.35 23.49
CA TRP A 409 2.71 -21.72 23.50
C TRP A 409 4.23 -21.75 23.60
N ASP A 410 4.78 -22.85 24.13
CA ASP A 410 6.23 -23.07 24.26
C ASP A 410 6.85 -23.68 23.00
N TYR A 411 6.08 -24.50 22.28
CA TYR A 411 6.54 -25.14 21.04
C TYR A 411 5.37 -25.57 20.14
N ALA A 412 5.67 -25.80 18.87
CA ALA A 412 4.70 -26.21 17.87
C ALA A 412 5.12 -27.49 17.15
N ASN A 413 4.15 -28.34 16.81
CA ASN A 413 4.33 -29.48 15.93
C ASN A 413 3.49 -29.31 14.67
N ILE A 414 4.12 -29.46 13.52
CA ILE A 414 3.49 -29.37 12.20
C ILE A 414 3.43 -30.79 11.61
N PHE A 415 2.23 -31.24 11.28
CA PHE A 415 1.98 -32.56 10.74
C PHE A 415 1.63 -32.49 9.26
N LEU A 416 2.37 -33.21 8.42
CA LEU A 416 2.23 -33.18 6.97
C LEU A 416 1.48 -34.41 6.47
N ASN A 417 0.45 -34.17 5.65
CA ASN A 417 -0.20 -35.22 4.88
C ASN A 417 0.56 -35.45 3.57
N GLN A 418 1.68 -36.18 3.68
CA GLN A 418 2.61 -36.35 2.56
C GLN A 418 1.99 -37.02 1.33
N SER A 419 0.99 -37.89 1.53
CA SER A 419 0.26 -38.53 0.43
C SER A 419 -0.64 -37.53 -0.28
N TYR A 420 -1.29 -36.61 0.42
CA TYR A 420 -2.07 -35.54 -0.21
C TYR A 420 -1.15 -34.59 -1.00
N ILE A 421 -0.10 -34.08 -0.34
CA ILE A 421 0.87 -33.15 -0.94
C ILE A 421 1.44 -33.74 -2.24
N SER A 422 1.97 -34.98 -2.19
CA SER A 422 2.63 -35.60 -3.35
C SER A 422 1.69 -35.87 -4.54
N ASN A 423 0.37 -35.94 -4.31
CA ASN A 423 -0.62 -36.26 -5.34
C ASN A 423 -1.36 -35.04 -5.90
N ARG A 424 -1.28 -33.88 -5.22
CA ARG A 424 -2.15 -32.72 -5.49
C ARG A 424 -1.42 -31.39 -5.64
N MET A 425 -0.21 -31.27 -5.11
CA MET A 425 0.51 -30.01 -5.05
C MET A 425 1.74 -30.04 -5.96
N ASP A 426 2.00 -28.92 -6.63
CA ASP A 426 3.27 -28.70 -7.31
C ASP A 426 4.33 -28.18 -6.32
N HIS A 427 5.51 -27.81 -6.83
CA HIS A 427 6.60 -27.29 -6.00
C HIS A 427 6.22 -25.98 -5.29
N PHE A 428 5.52 -25.07 -5.99
CA PHE A 428 5.11 -23.78 -5.48
C PHE A 428 4.14 -23.96 -4.31
N ASP A 429 3.11 -24.78 -4.50
CA ASP A 429 2.07 -25.06 -3.52
C ASP A 429 2.62 -25.80 -2.30
N THR A 430 3.54 -26.74 -2.54
CA THR A 430 4.21 -27.50 -1.47
C THR A 430 5.01 -26.55 -0.57
N GLN A 431 5.89 -25.72 -1.14
CA GLN A 431 6.69 -24.77 -0.35
C GLN A 431 5.82 -23.73 0.35
N GLY A 432 4.82 -23.19 -0.35
CA GLY A 432 3.88 -22.23 0.22
C GLY A 432 3.12 -22.81 1.42
N THR A 433 2.76 -24.10 1.36
CA THR A 433 2.11 -24.79 2.49
C THR A 433 3.07 -24.92 3.67
N MET A 434 4.34 -25.30 3.45
CA MET A 434 5.32 -25.37 4.55
C MET A 434 5.55 -24.00 5.20
N ALA A 435 5.62 -22.94 4.39
CA ALA A 435 5.81 -21.59 4.89
C ALA A 435 4.57 -21.08 5.64
N HIS A 436 3.36 -21.40 5.16
CA HIS A 436 2.10 -21.07 5.82
C HIS A 436 1.96 -21.72 7.21
N GLU A 437 2.20 -23.03 7.31
CA GLU A 437 2.18 -23.73 8.61
C GLU A 437 3.24 -23.20 9.57
N PHE A 438 4.43 -22.86 9.05
CA PHE A 438 5.45 -22.23 9.88
C PHE A 438 4.99 -20.85 10.39
N GLY A 439 4.24 -20.09 9.60
CA GLY A 439 3.59 -18.86 10.05
C GLY A 439 2.66 -19.10 11.24
N HIS A 440 1.80 -20.13 11.21
CA HIS A 440 0.97 -20.50 12.36
C HIS A 440 1.80 -20.82 13.60
N ALA A 441 2.93 -21.51 13.45
CA ALA A 441 3.83 -21.79 14.57
C ALA A 441 4.42 -20.50 15.20
N LEU A 442 4.58 -19.43 14.40
CA LEU A 442 4.96 -18.09 14.86
C LEU A 442 3.77 -17.26 15.38
N GLY A 443 2.53 -17.76 15.30
CA GLY A 443 1.34 -17.15 15.87
C GLY A 443 0.47 -16.34 14.92
N LEU A 444 0.76 -16.48 13.63
CA LEU A 444 0.00 -15.88 12.55
C LEU A 444 -1.33 -16.62 12.33
N GLN A 445 -2.44 -15.90 12.10
CA GLN A 445 -3.75 -16.48 11.76
C GLN A 445 -3.93 -16.48 10.23
N HIS A 446 -4.92 -17.26 9.76
CA HIS A 446 -5.36 -17.17 8.37
C HIS A 446 -5.76 -15.75 7.99
N MET A 447 -5.50 -15.40 6.73
CA MET A 447 -5.99 -14.19 6.08
C MET A 447 -6.83 -14.53 4.86
N ASP A 448 -7.78 -13.66 4.56
CA ASP A 448 -8.58 -13.72 3.34
C ASP A 448 -8.01 -12.72 2.31
N TYR A 449 -6.79 -13.00 1.85
CA TYR A 449 -6.06 -12.15 0.91
C TYR A 449 -5.06 -12.97 0.06
N PRO A 450 -5.40 -13.29 -1.20
CA PRO A 450 -4.64 -14.19 -2.07
C PRO A 450 -3.12 -13.96 -2.13
N TYR A 451 -2.68 -12.72 -1.98
CA TYR A 451 -1.28 -12.31 -2.03
C TYR A 451 -0.61 -12.24 -0.65
N ALA A 452 -1.17 -12.90 0.36
CA ALA A 452 -0.48 -13.19 1.60
C ALA A 452 -0.21 -14.67 1.77
N LEU A 453 0.91 -14.97 2.43
CA LEU A 453 1.29 -16.35 2.70
C LEU A 453 0.28 -17.02 3.64
N MET A 454 -0.25 -16.27 4.62
CA MET A 454 -1.22 -16.79 5.57
C MET A 454 -2.63 -16.99 4.99
N THR A 455 -2.81 -16.83 3.68
CA THR A 455 -4.04 -17.25 3.02
C THR A 455 -4.07 -18.75 2.76
N GLN A 456 -5.25 -19.35 3.01
CA GLN A 456 -5.45 -20.77 2.79
C GLN A 456 -5.31 -21.12 1.31
N TRP A 457 -4.82 -22.33 1.04
CA TRP A 457 -4.56 -22.80 -0.32
C TRP A 457 -5.78 -23.43 -1.01
N ASP A 458 -6.99 -23.27 -0.47
CA ASP A 458 -8.19 -23.90 -1.02
C ASP A 458 -8.39 -23.56 -2.51
N ASN A 459 -8.29 -24.58 -3.37
CA ASN A 459 -8.42 -24.48 -4.84
C ASN A 459 -7.45 -23.48 -5.52
N GLY A 460 -6.24 -23.29 -5.00
CA GLY A 460 -5.25 -22.39 -5.62
C GLY A 460 -5.57 -20.91 -5.40
N PHE A 461 -6.32 -20.61 -4.34
CA PHE A 461 -6.65 -19.25 -3.92
C PHE A 461 -5.39 -18.45 -3.57
N ARG A 462 -4.48 -19.01 -2.77
CA ARG A 462 -3.17 -18.38 -2.47
C ARG A 462 -2.29 -18.27 -3.72
N LYS A 463 -1.77 -17.07 -3.99
CA LYS A 463 -0.92 -16.71 -5.14
C LYS A 463 0.56 -16.53 -4.80
N VAL A 464 0.97 -16.90 -3.59
CA VAL A 464 2.34 -16.73 -3.08
C VAL A 464 2.81 -17.99 -2.33
N TYR A 465 4.13 -18.16 -2.25
CA TYR A 465 4.79 -19.33 -1.64
C TYR A 465 5.93 -18.94 -0.67
N TYR A 466 6.03 -17.65 -0.37
CA TYR A 466 6.94 -17.06 0.61
C TYR A 466 6.26 -15.87 1.30
N PRO A 467 6.73 -15.46 2.49
CA PRO A 467 6.12 -14.39 3.28
C PRO A 467 6.04 -13.07 2.52
N GLN A 468 4.90 -12.42 2.63
CA GLN A 468 4.60 -11.12 2.04
C GLN A 468 4.46 -10.07 3.13
N GLY A 469 4.10 -8.87 2.72
CA GLY A 469 3.96 -7.73 3.61
C GLY A 469 3.10 -7.91 4.83
N ALA A 470 1.89 -8.40 4.60
CA ALA A 470 0.94 -8.62 5.67
C ALA A 470 1.46 -9.65 6.67
N ASP A 471 2.19 -10.67 6.19
CA ASP A 471 2.78 -11.71 7.04
C ASP A 471 3.94 -11.15 7.89
N ILE A 472 4.80 -10.30 7.30
CA ILE A 472 5.89 -9.60 8.01
C ILE A 472 5.34 -8.70 9.11
N ILE A 473 4.28 -7.96 8.83
CA ILE A 473 3.67 -7.02 9.78
C ILE A 473 2.97 -7.76 10.92
N GLY A 474 2.31 -8.89 10.62
CA GLY A 474 1.81 -9.78 11.65
C GLY A 474 2.91 -10.21 12.62
N VAL A 475 4.07 -10.61 12.10
CA VAL A 475 5.25 -10.95 12.93
C VAL A 475 5.75 -9.74 13.71
N LYS A 476 5.93 -8.58 13.07
CA LYS A 476 6.43 -7.37 13.76
C LYS A 476 5.51 -6.95 14.91
N LYS A 477 4.19 -6.98 14.69
CA LYS A 477 3.20 -6.62 15.70
C LYS A 477 3.22 -7.58 16.88
N LEU A 478 3.28 -8.89 16.61
CA LEU A 478 3.32 -9.92 17.66
C LEU A 478 4.57 -9.81 18.53
N TYR A 479 5.72 -9.51 17.92
CA TYR A 479 7.02 -9.58 18.60
C TYR A 479 7.67 -8.23 18.90
N GLY A 480 6.92 -7.12 18.77
CA GLY A 480 7.36 -5.78 19.20
C GLY A 480 8.44 -5.14 18.32
N TYR A 481 8.34 -5.29 17.00
CA TYR A 481 9.23 -4.69 16.00
C TYR A 481 8.54 -3.61 15.14
N LEU A 482 7.34 -3.16 15.54
CA LEU A 482 6.63 -2.04 14.93
C LEU A 482 7.04 -0.72 15.57
#